data_AF-A0A2N0VQ50-F1
#
_entry.id   AF-A0A2N0VQ50-F1
#
_cell.length_a   1.000
_cell.length_b   1.000
_cell.length_c   1.000
_cell.angle_alpha   90.00
_cell.angle_beta   90.00
_cell.angle_gamma   90.00
#
_symmetry.space_group_name_H-M   'P 1'
#
loop_
_entity.id
_entity.type
_entity.pdbx_description
1 polymer ?
#
loop_
_entity_poly.entity_id
_entity_poly.type
_entity_poly.pdbx_seq_one_letter_code
_entity_poly.pdbx_strand_id
1 'polypeptide(L)' 'MPFINTGELFEVFGVKIHIGVNIFAILMFLVFLLSIKALLSSLKSKNVLGIIFGLLATLSFGFFSLATIFTYGYPILHH' A
#
# COMPACT_ATOMS: atom_id res chain seq x y z
N MET A 1 8.97 13.66 1.43
CA MET A 1 8.10 14.71 2.01
C MET A 1 6.67 14.38 1.63
N PRO A 2 5.75 14.16 2.58
CA PRO A 2 4.32 14.11 2.28
C PRO A 2 3.82 15.37 1.60
N PHE A 3 2.85 15.20 0.71
CA PHE A 3 2.00 16.29 0.26
C PHE A 3 0.93 16.63 1.30
N ILE A 4 0.45 15.60 2.00
CA ILE A 4 -0.54 15.70 3.08
C ILE A 4 0.04 15.01 4.30
N ASN A 5 0.04 15.71 5.45
CA ASN A 5 0.45 15.18 6.74
C ASN A 5 -0.52 15.63 7.83
N THR A 6 -1.17 14.68 8.49
CA THR A 6 -2.10 14.96 9.59
C THR A 6 -1.41 15.01 10.96
N GLY A 7 -0.11 14.72 11.03
CA GLY A 7 0.61 14.56 12.30
C GLY A 7 0.28 13.23 13.00
N GLU A 8 0.68 13.11 14.27
CA GLU A 8 0.35 11.94 15.10
C GLU A 8 -1.14 11.98 15.47
N LEU A 9 -1.87 10.93 15.05
CA LEU A 9 -3.31 10.81 15.33
C LEU A 9 -3.55 9.97 16.58
N PHE A 10 -3.02 8.75 16.61
CA PHE A 10 -3.16 7.82 17.72
C PHE A 10 -2.07 6.74 17.68
N GLU A 11 -1.80 6.09 18.80
CA GLU A 11 -0.80 5.04 18.93
C GLU A 11 -1.48 3.68 19.08
N VAL A 12 -1.06 2.70 18.28
CA VAL A 12 -1.60 1.33 18.31
C VAL A 12 -0.42 0.36 18.46
N PHE A 13 -0.37 -0.38 19.58
CA PHE A 13 0.70 -1.35 19.86
C PHE A 13 2.13 -0.80 19.71
N GLY A 14 2.38 0.45 20.13
CA GLY A 14 3.70 1.09 19.98
C GLY A 14 3.96 1.67 18.59
N VAL A 15 3.00 1.55 17.66
CA VAL A 15 3.07 2.15 16.32
C VAL A 15 2.28 3.44 16.31
N LYS A 16 2.97 4.55 16.07
CA LYS A 16 2.36 5.85 15.86
C LYS A 16 1.68 5.88 14.50
N ILE A 17 0.38 6.11 14.51
CA ILE A 17 -0.43 6.23 13.31
C ILE A 17 -0.56 7.70 12.94
N HIS A 18 -0.22 7.98 11.70
CA HIS A 18 -0.34 9.26 11.03
C HIS A 18 -1.20 9.05 9.77
N ILE A 19 -1.63 10.11 9.10
CA ILE A 19 -2.09 10.00 7.72
C ILE A 19 -1.17 10.84 6.85
N GLY A 20 -0.50 10.15 5.94
CA GLY A 20 0.58 10.68 5.15
C GLY A 20 0.57 10.27 3.71
N VAL A 21 0.13 11.16 2.83
CA VAL A 21 0.08 10.86 1.40
C VAL A 21 1.32 11.43 0.71
N ASN A 22 2.08 10.55 0.07
CA ASN A 22 3.24 10.89 -0.75
C ASN A 22 3.11 10.21 -2.13
N ILE A 23 3.99 10.57 -3.06
CA ILE A 23 3.91 10.05 -4.43
C ILE A 23 4.09 8.53 -4.50
N PHE A 24 4.94 7.98 -3.63
CA PHE A 24 5.20 6.55 -3.58
C PHE A 24 3.95 5.76 -3.14
N ALA A 25 3.25 6.23 -2.11
CA ALA A 25 2.00 5.66 -1.63
C ALA A 25 0.92 5.67 -2.73
N ILE A 26 0.79 6.78 -3.47
CA ILE A 26 -0.15 6.90 -4.59
C ILE A 26 0.20 5.92 -5.71
N LEU A 27 1.47 5.84 -6.10
CA LEU A 27 1.92 4.93 -7.15
C LEU A 27 1.63 3.47 -6.78
N MET A 28 1.96 3.07 -5.55
CA MET A 28 1.63 1.72 -5.07
C MET A 28 0.13 1.47 -5.00
N PHE A 29 -0.66 2.47 -4.62
CA PHE A 29 -2.12 2.36 -4.61
C PHE A 29 -2.69 2.15 -6.02
N LEU A 30 -2.16 2.84 -7.02
CA LEU A 30 -2.56 2.65 -8.41
C LEU A 30 -2.20 1.24 -8.89
N VAL A 31 -0.99 0.75 -8.58
CA VAL A 31 -0.58 -0.63 -8.91
C VAL A 31 -1.50 -1.64 -8.22
N PHE A 32 -1.89 -1.40 -6.97
CA PHE A 32 -2.87 -2.22 -6.26
C PHE A 32 -4.20 -2.30 -7.03
N LEU A 33 -4.77 -1.17 -7.45
CA LEU A 33 -6.03 -1.16 -8.23
C LEU A 33 -5.90 -1.90 -9.57
N LEU A 34 -4.77 -1.76 -10.27
CA LEU A 34 -4.51 -2.49 -11.50
C LEU A 34 -4.34 -4.00 -11.25
N SER A 35 -3.69 -4.38 -10.15
CA SER A 35 -3.49 -5.78 -9.78
C SER A 35 -4.80 -6.50 -9.45
N ILE A 36 -5.78 -5.80 -8.87
CA ILE A 36 -7.14 -6.34 -8.68
C ILE A 36 -7.76 -6.71 -10.04
N LYS A 37 -7.68 -5.81 -11.03
CA LYS A 37 -8.21 -6.10 -12.37
C LYS A 37 -7.51 -7.29 -13.02
N ALA A 38 -6.18 -7.39 -12.87
CA ALA A 38 -5.39 -8.51 -13.37
C ALA A 38 -5.77 -9.83 -12.68
N LEU A 39 -5.99 -9.82 -11.37
CA LEU A 39 -6.44 -10.97 -10.60
C LEU A 39 -7.84 -11.43 -11.04
N LEU A 40 -8.79 -10.50 -11.17
CA LEU A 40 -10.14 -10.81 -11.67
C LEU A 40 -10.13 -11.41 -13.08
N SER A 41 -9.27 -10.89 -13.97
CA SER A 41 -9.10 -11.44 -15.31
C SER A 41 -8.53 -12.86 -15.27
N SER A 42 -7.53 -13.10 -14.41
CA SER A 42 -6.89 -14.42 -14.23
C SER A 42 -7.84 -15.46 -13.64
N LEU A 43 -8.74 -15.04 -12.75
CA LEU A 43 -9.82 -15.88 -12.21
C LEU A 43 -10.80 -16.31 -13.32
N LYS A 44 -11.20 -15.39 -14.20
CA LYS A 44 -12.10 -15.69 -15.33
C LYS A 44 -11.48 -16.66 -16.32
N SER A 45 -10.19 -16.54 -16.61
CA SER A 45 -9.48 -17.42 -17.54
C SER A 45 -8.98 -18.73 -16.90
N LYS A 46 -9.23 -18.94 -15.59
CA LYS A 46 -8.73 -20.07 -14.79
C LYS A 46 -7.21 -20.24 -14.87
N ASN A 47 -6.47 -19.14 -15.07
CA ASN A 47 -5.02 -19.14 -15.10
C ASN A 47 -4.48 -19.20 -13.66
N VAL A 48 -4.13 -20.41 -13.20
CA VAL A 48 -3.63 -20.64 -11.83
C VAL A 48 -2.41 -19.78 -11.50
N LEU A 49 -1.46 -19.67 -12.43
CA LEU A 49 -0.24 -18.88 -12.21
C LEU A 49 -0.57 -17.38 -12.11
N GLY A 50 -1.45 -16.89 -12.98
CA GLY A 50 -1.94 -15.51 -12.94
C GLY A 50 -2.74 -15.19 -11.67
N ILE A 51 -3.48 -16.16 -11.14
CA ILE A 51 -4.20 -16.01 -9.86
C ILE A 51 -3.20 -15.86 -8.71
N ILE A 52 -2.19 -16.73 -8.63
CA ILE A 52 -1.17 -16.68 -7.56
C ILE A 52 -0.43 -15.34 -7.59
N PHE A 53 0.12 -14.95 -8.74
CA PHE A 53 0.85 -13.69 -8.85
C PHE A 53 -0.06 -12.47 -8.70
N GLY A 54 -1.28 -12.51 -9.22
CA GLY A 54 -2.28 -11.45 -9.05
C GLY A 54 -2.65 -11.25 -7.58
N LEU A 55 -2.82 -12.35 -6.84
CA LEU A 55 -3.12 -12.30 -5.40
C LEU A 55 -1.93 -11.75 -4.61
N LEU A 56 -0.72 -12.25 -4.85
CA LEU A 56 0.50 -11.76 -4.21
C LEU A 56 0.73 -10.28 -4.47
N ALA A 57 0.54 -9.83 -5.71
CA ALA A 57 0.65 -8.41 -6.08
C ALA A 57 -0.41 -7.57 -5.36
N THR A 58 -1.67 -8.01 -5.39
CA THR A 58 -2.78 -7.29 -4.73
C THR A 58 -2.54 -7.13 -3.24
N LEU A 59 -2.15 -8.21 -2.55
CA LEU A 59 -1.87 -8.17 -1.12
C LEU A 59 -0.66 -7.29 -0.80
N SER A 60 0.44 -7.46 -1.54
CA SER A 60 1.69 -6.72 -1.28
C SER A 60 1.52 -5.23 -1.53
N PHE A 61 1.05 -4.83 -2.72
CA PHE A 61 0.89 -3.41 -3.05
C PHE A 61 -0.21 -2.73 -2.22
N GLY A 62 -1.30 -3.44 -1.91
CA GLY A 62 -2.33 -2.92 -1.02
C GLY A 62 -1.80 -2.69 0.38
N PHE A 63 -1.13 -3.68 0.96
CA PHE A 63 -0.54 -3.59 2.29
C PHE A 63 0.49 -2.45 2.37
N PHE A 64 1.47 -2.42 1.46
CA PHE A 64 2.53 -1.40 1.50
C PHE A 64 2.03 0.00 1.18
N SER A 65 1.01 0.14 0.32
CA SER A 65 0.36 1.43 0.10
C SER A 65 -0.28 1.94 1.39
N LEU A 66 -1.11 1.12 2.05
CA LEU A 66 -1.77 1.48 3.30
C LEU A 66 -0.76 1.73 4.43
N ALA A 67 0.24 0.86 4.59
CA ALA A 67 1.30 1.03 5.58
C ALA A 67 2.04 2.36 5.35
N THR A 68 2.40 2.68 4.11
CA THR A 68 3.07 3.94 3.80
C THR A 68 2.18 5.15 4.13
N ILE A 69 0.88 5.05 3.87
CA ILE A 69 -0.10 6.09 4.22
C ILE A 69 -0.20 6.27 5.74
N PHE A 70 -0.19 5.16 6.49
CA PHE A 70 -0.48 5.21 7.93
C PHE A 70 0.74 5.42 8.83
N THR A 71 1.93 5.00 8.42
CA THR A 71 3.10 5.05 9.32
C THR A 71 4.20 5.97 8.86
N TYR A 72 4.07 6.61 7.69
CA TYR A 72 5.18 7.28 7.02
C TYR A 72 6.37 6.34 6.86
N GLY A 73 6.47 5.68 5.71
CA GLY A 73 7.63 4.85 5.35
C GLY A 73 8.97 5.59 5.20
N TYR A 74 9.17 6.71 5.90
CA TYR A 74 10.45 7.38 6.00
C TYR A 74 10.80 7.49 7.50
N PRO A 75 11.86 6.82 7.98
CA PRO A 75 12.39 7.15 9.29
C PRO A 75 12.71 8.65 9.27
N ILE A 76 12.21 9.38 10.26
CA ILE A 76 12.70 10.74 10.51
C ILE A 76 14.17 10.52 10.82
N LEU A 77 15.06 10.85 9.89
CA LEU A 77 16.49 10.89 10.13
C LEU A 77 16.71 12.02 11.13
N HIS A 78 16.56 11.71 12.41
CA HIS A 78 17.04 12.56 13.49
C HIS A 78 18.57 12.50 13.41
N HIS A 79 19.17 13.56 12.89
CA HIS A 79 20.57 13.89 13.19
C HIS A 79 20.62 14.72 14.46
#